data_AF-A0A5E4SZD1-F1
#
_entry.id   AF-A0A5E4SZD1-F1
#
_cell.length_a   1.000
_cell.length_b   1.000
_cell.length_c   1.000
_cell.angle_alpha   90.00
_cell.angle_beta   90.00
_cell.angle_gamma   90.00
#
_symmetry.space_group_name_H-M   'P 1'
#
loop_
_entity.id
_entity.type
_entity.pdbx_description
1 polymer ?
#
loop_
_entity_poly.entity_id
_entity_poly.type
_entity_poly.pdbx_seq_one_letter_code
_entity_poly.pdbx_strand_id
1 'polypeptide(L)'
;MIFAAPGAGRARDSIAAPRRLAAAGLGALVLLLTSVAAPSHARADCDTSNRDIANHLMTYSGQLGERNPLRLVLRPSAGGKLEGRYANASSLSDTYLTGKLENKSRLHLTEFDAGGMPRATFDGEFASAGDVNRQRGESTSCEVISGQWKDLRTGRTVPFELSLASVQSGKIDHLYGVAGVNDDETVNRAATQFRKGVLDDRRDVVAQSIRYPLHVSLRGKTIVLRNPKSLLARYNEIFTDGYVRTIGAAVPRLMFARDQGVMLGDGAVWFDAAGRVIALNRS
;
A
#
# COMPACT_ATOMS: atom_id res chain seq x y z
N MET A 1 8.80 27.31 -82.05
CA MET A 1 9.83 27.92 -82.89
C MET A 1 10.92 28.43 -81.95
N ILE A 2 11.94 27.62 -81.68
CA ILE A 2 13.22 27.50 -82.44
C ILE A 2 13.89 28.87 -82.58
N PHE A 3 14.96 29.14 -81.82
CA PHE A 3 16.33 29.13 -82.35
C PHE A 3 17.39 29.37 -81.27
N ALA A 4 18.53 28.72 -81.49
CA ALA A 4 19.67 28.59 -80.61
C ALA A 4 20.84 29.52 -80.99
N ALA A 5 21.73 29.71 -79.98
CA ALA A 5 23.20 29.79 -80.06
C ALA A 5 23.89 31.11 -80.51
N PRO A 6 25.24 31.22 -80.44
CA PRO A 6 26.16 31.01 -79.30
C PRO A 6 27.20 32.17 -79.16
N GLY A 7 28.04 32.17 -78.11
CA GLY A 7 29.19 33.11 -78.05
C GLY A 7 30.16 32.82 -76.89
N ALA A 8 31.43 32.62 -77.24
CA ALA A 8 32.51 32.04 -76.43
C ALA A 8 33.27 33.02 -75.52
N GLY A 9 33.96 32.51 -74.48
CA GLY A 9 34.91 33.30 -73.69
C GLY A 9 35.67 32.55 -72.58
N ARG A 10 36.76 31.85 -72.95
CA ARG A 10 37.99 31.50 -72.21
C ARG A 10 38.02 31.34 -70.67
N ALA A 11 38.28 30.08 -70.28
CA ALA A 11 39.37 29.57 -69.42
C ALA A 11 39.94 30.43 -68.27
N ARG A 12 39.86 29.88 -67.05
CA ARG A 12 41.03 29.51 -66.24
C ARG A 12 40.67 28.50 -65.14
N ASP A 13 41.47 27.45 -65.08
CA ASP A 13 41.39 26.34 -64.14
C ASP A 13 41.56 26.77 -62.68
N SER A 14 40.77 26.16 -61.79
CA SER A 14 41.19 25.81 -60.43
C SER A 14 40.32 24.67 -59.93
N ILE A 15 40.97 23.52 -59.79
CA ILE A 15 40.43 22.26 -59.28
C ILE A 15 40.24 22.40 -57.76
N ALA A 16 39.00 22.22 -57.27
CA ALA A 16 38.75 21.75 -55.91
C ALA A 16 37.38 21.04 -55.86
N ALA A 17 37.43 19.77 -55.49
CA ALA A 17 36.32 18.81 -55.44
C ALA A 17 35.28 19.11 -54.32
N PRO A 18 34.06 18.54 -54.39
CA PRO A 18 32.89 19.05 -53.69
C PRO A 18 32.78 18.55 -52.25
N ARG A 19 32.50 19.46 -51.32
CA ARG A 19 32.03 19.12 -49.97
C ARG A 19 30.53 18.79 -50.03
N ARG A 20 30.23 17.54 -49.75
CA ARG A 20 28.88 17.00 -49.57
C ARG A 20 28.13 17.76 -48.47
N LEU A 21 26.88 18.12 -48.76
CA LEU A 21 25.86 18.46 -47.78
C LEU A 21 25.66 17.27 -46.83
N ALA A 22 25.94 17.45 -45.56
CA ALA A 22 25.45 16.60 -44.49
C ALA A 22 24.61 17.50 -43.56
N ALA A 23 23.29 17.37 -43.67
CA ALA A 23 22.36 17.93 -42.72
C ALA A 23 22.55 17.20 -41.38
N ALA A 24 23.23 17.85 -40.43
CA ALA A 24 23.31 17.38 -39.06
C ALA A 24 22.03 17.84 -38.32
N GLY A 25 20.99 17.01 -38.37
CA GLY A 25 19.88 17.09 -37.43
C GLY A 25 20.36 16.64 -36.06
N LEU A 26 20.77 17.60 -35.22
CA LEU A 26 20.95 17.36 -33.78
C LEU A 26 19.57 17.29 -33.14
N GLY A 27 18.97 16.10 -33.18
CA GLY A 27 17.83 15.76 -32.34
C GLY A 27 18.25 15.85 -30.88
N ALA A 28 17.70 16.82 -30.15
CA ALA A 28 17.85 16.91 -28.71
C ALA A 28 17.22 15.67 -28.07
N LEU A 29 18.06 14.72 -27.66
CA LEU A 29 17.65 13.56 -26.87
C LEU A 29 17.35 14.05 -25.44
N VAL A 30 16.10 14.44 -25.18
CA VAL A 30 15.63 14.68 -23.82
C VAL A 30 15.55 13.33 -23.11
N LEU A 31 16.62 12.98 -22.37
CA LEU A 31 16.58 11.93 -21.37
C LEU A 31 15.65 12.38 -20.24
N LEU A 32 14.37 12.05 -20.35
CA LEU A 32 13.44 12.01 -19.22
C LEU A 32 13.95 10.94 -18.23
N LEU A 33 14.82 11.35 -17.32
CA LEU A 33 15.11 10.58 -16.10
C LEU A 33 13.85 10.59 -15.23
N THR A 34 12.90 9.71 -15.53
CA THR A 34 11.88 9.34 -14.56
C THR A 34 12.57 8.50 -13.49
N SER A 35 13.09 9.16 -12.45
CA SER A 35 13.50 8.53 -11.21
C SER A 35 12.26 7.96 -10.51
N VAL A 36 11.76 6.83 -11.00
CA VAL A 36 10.76 6.02 -10.30
C VAL A 36 11.48 5.34 -9.15
N ALA A 37 11.59 6.05 -8.03
CA ALA A 37 12.07 5.47 -6.78
C ALA A 37 11.14 4.30 -6.42
N ALA A 38 11.70 3.10 -6.24
CA ALA A 38 10.91 1.98 -5.74
C ALA A 38 10.37 2.34 -4.35
N PRO A 39 9.10 2.01 -4.03
CA PRO A 39 8.57 2.25 -2.70
C PRO A 39 9.40 1.47 -1.69
N SER A 40 10.16 2.21 -0.88
CA SER A 40 10.97 1.69 0.20
C SER A 40 10.07 1.11 1.31
N HIS A 41 10.63 0.20 2.12
CA HIS A 41 9.99 -0.24 3.36
C HIS A 41 9.57 0.97 4.17
N ALA A 42 8.28 1.26 4.19
CA ALA A 42 7.71 2.30 5.02
C ALA A 42 7.19 1.62 6.28
N ARG A 43 7.77 1.96 7.42
CA ARG A 43 7.04 1.83 8.68
C ARG A 43 6.25 3.11 8.83
N ALA A 44 4.95 3.00 9.01
CA ALA A 44 4.15 4.18 9.26
C ALA A 44 4.51 4.76 10.64
N ASP A 45 4.47 6.08 10.73
CA ASP A 45 4.89 6.81 11.92
C ASP A 45 3.80 6.74 13.00
N CYS A 46 4.16 6.14 14.13
CA CYS A 46 3.31 6.03 15.31
C CYS A 46 3.35 7.29 16.19
N ASP A 47 4.07 8.35 15.81
CA ASP A 47 4.17 9.57 16.59
C ASP A 47 2.80 10.29 16.70
N THR A 48 2.22 10.29 17.89
CA THR A 48 0.95 10.97 18.19
C THR A 48 1.13 12.42 18.64
N SER A 49 2.36 12.93 18.75
CA SER A 49 2.68 14.20 19.40
C SER A 49 2.29 15.45 18.59
N ASN A 50 2.18 15.35 17.26
CA ASN A 50 1.95 16.49 16.38
C ASN A 50 0.52 16.59 15.81
N ARG A 51 -0.48 16.01 16.49
CA ARG A 51 -1.80 15.75 15.89
C ARG A 51 -2.91 16.62 16.46
N ASP A 52 -3.47 17.44 15.58
CA ASP A 52 -4.87 17.82 15.62
C ASP A 52 -5.72 16.52 15.46
N ILE A 53 -6.15 15.96 16.58
CA ILE A 53 -6.71 14.59 16.69
C ILE A 53 -8.05 14.47 15.92
N ALA A 54 -8.69 15.60 15.57
CA ALA A 54 -10.02 15.62 14.97
C ALA A 54 -10.10 15.07 13.52
N ASN A 55 -8.97 14.84 12.84
CA ASN A 55 -8.94 14.45 11.40
C ASN A 55 -8.01 13.28 11.08
N HIS A 56 -7.61 12.51 12.09
CA HIS A 56 -6.67 11.40 11.92
C HIS A 56 -7.36 10.04 12.04
N LEU A 57 -6.94 9.11 11.20
CA LEU A 57 -7.34 7.71 11.21
C LEU A 57 -6.20 6.89 11.82
N MET A 58 -6.51 6.16 12.88
CA MET A 58 -5.56 5.33 13.61
C MET A 58 -5.78 3.88 13.19
N THR A 59 -4.79 3.29 12.54
CA THR A 59 -4.86 1.90 12.09
C THR A 59 -4.06 1.03 13.04
N TYR A 60 -4.71 0.03 13.60
CA TYR A 60 -4.11 -0.97 14.45
C TYR A 60 -4.12 -2.31 13.74
N SER A 61 -3.04 -3.08 13.91
CA SER A 61 -2.90 -4.42 13.35
C SER A 61 -2.47 -5.39 14.43
N GLY A 62 -2.95 -6.62 14.33
CA GLY A 62 -2.63 -7.67 15.29
C GLY A 62 -3.53 -8.87 15.06
N GLN A 63 -4.06 -9.46 16.13
CA GLN A 63 -4.82 -10.70 16.04
C GLN A 63 -6.11 -10.70 16.86
N LEU A 64 -7.09 -11.47 16.39
CA LEU A 64 -8.30 -11.86 17.11
C LEU A 64 -8.22 -13.36 17.43
N GLY A 65 -7.81 -13.70 18.64
CA GLY A 65 -7.37 -15.04 19.00
C GLY A 65 -6.01 -15.38 18.39
N GLU A 66 -5.67 -16.66 18.29
CA GLU A 66 -4.29 -17.08 18.01
C GLU A 66 -3.85 -17.02 16.54
N ARG A 67 -4.80 -17.04 15.59
CA ARG A 67 -4.49 -17.22 14.15
C ARG A 67 -5.43 -16.46 13.21
N ASN A 68 -6.04 -15.39 13.70
CA ASN A 68 -6.93 -14.58 12.88
C ASN A 68 -6.39 -13.14 12.82
N PRO A 69 -5.54 -12.82 11.81
CA PRO A 69 -5.05 -11.47 11.65
C PRO A 69 -6.20 -10.49 11.54
N LEU A 70 -6.13 -9.42 12.32
CA LEU A 70 -7.15 -8.41 12.46
C LEU A 70 -6.54 -7.05 12.14
N ARG A 71 -7.28 -6.24 11.39
CA ARG A 71 -7.01 -4.83 11.21
C ARG A 71 -8.20 -4.02 11.68
N LEU A 72 -7.92 -2.98 12.46
CA LEU A 72 -8.91 -2.06 13.02
C LEU A 72 -8.49 -0.64 12.67
N VAL A 73 -9.38 0.13 12.06
CA VAL A 73 -9.20 1.56 11.83
C VAL A 73 -10.18 2.30 12.72
N LEU A 74 -9.68 3.24 13.51
CA LEU A 74 -10.46 4.11 14.39
C LEU A 74 -10.34 5.56 13.96
N ARG A 75 -11.48 6.26 14.01
CA ARG A 75 -11.57 7.70 13.85
C ARG A 75 -12.20 8.28 15.13
N PRO A 76 -11.40 8.94 15.99
CA PRO A 76 -11.94 9.67 17.11
C PRO A 76 -12.68 10.93 16.67
N SER A 77 -13.66 11.32 17.45
CA SER A 77 -14.41 12.57 17.29
C SER A 77 -14.62 13.26 18.64
N ALA A 78 -15.12 14.49 18.62
CA ALA A 78 -15.35 15.28 19.83
C ALA A 78 -16.22 14.50 20.85
N GLY A 79 -15.85 14.60 22.13
CA GLY A 79 -16.57 13.92 23.22
C GLY A 79 -16.21 12.44 23.39
N GLY A 80 -15.11 11.97 22.79
CA GLY A 80 -14.60 10.60 22.99
C GLY A 80 -15.36 9.53 22.21
N LYS A 81 -16.23 9.93 21.27
CA LYS A 81 -16.90 9.00 20.36
C LYS A 81 -15.92 8.47 19.32
N LEU A 82 -16.08 7.19 18.99
CA LEU A 82 -15.27 6.48 18.03
C LEU A 82 -16.15 5.95 16.90
N GLU A 83 -15.73 6.21 15.68
CA GLU A 83 -16.14 5.43 14.51
C GLU A 83 -15.04 4.45 14.17
N GLY A 84 -15.39 3.25 13.76
CA GLY A 84 -14.40 2.24 13.41
C GLY A 84 -14.81 1.37 12.23
N ARG A 85 -13.80 0.76 11.63
CA ARG A 85 -13.97 -0.35 10.68
C ARG A 85 -12.96 -1.42 11.04
N TYR A 86 -13.35 -2.69 10.92
CA TYR A 86 -12.40 -3.79 11.07
C TYR A 86 -12.54 -4.82 9.96
N ALA A 87 -11.46 -5.52 9.68
CA ALA A 87 -11.44 -6.65 8.76
C ALA A 87 -10.42 -7.69 9.23
N ASN A 88 -10.70 -8.96 8.95
CA ASN A 88 -9.73 -10.04 9.10
C ASN A 88 -9.21 -10.52 7.74
N ALA A 89 -8.18 -11.37 7.75
CA ALA A 89 -7.51 -11.83 6.52
C ALA A 89 -8.42 -12.61 5.54
N SER A 90 -9.55 -13.14 6.02
CA SER A 90 -10.53 -13.88 5.22
C SER A 90 -11.81 -13.09 4.92
N SER A 91 -11.88 -11.83 5.35
CA SER A 91 -13.08 -11.00 5.22
C SER A 91 -13.31 -10.57 3.78
N LEU A 92 -14.54 -10.73 3.29
CA LEU A 92 -14.94 -10.24 1.97
C LEU A 92 -15.32 -8.74 1.99
N SER A 93 -15.77 -8.24 3.12
CA SER A 93 -16.04 -6.83 3.40
C SER A 93 -15.46 -6.47 4.76
N ASP A 94 -15.25 -5.18 5.03
CA ASP A 94 -15.03 -4.72 6.40
C ASP A 94 -16.37 -4.55 7.13
N THR A 95 -16.28 -4.47 8.45
CA THR A 95 -17.42 -4.34 9.35
C THR A 95 -17.34 -3.01 10.08
N TYR A 96 -18.45 -2.27 10.07
CA TYR A 96 -18.56 -1.00 10.76
C TYR A 96 -18.72 -1.16 12.27
N LEU A 97 -18.07 -0.26 12.99
CA LEU A 97 -18.11 -0.17 14.45
C LEU A 97 -18.49 1.25 14.85
N THR A 98 -19.25 1.37 15.94
CA THR A 98 -19.37 2.63 16.67
C THR A 98 -19.01 2.40 18.13
N GLY A 99 -18.55 3.43 18.81
CA GLY A 99 -18.16 3.26 20.20
C GLY A 99 -17.67 4.53 20.86
N LYS A 100 -16.95 4.34 21.95
CA LYS A 100 -16.38 5.43 22.75
C LYS A 100 -15.13 4.99 23.48
N LEU A 101 -14.33 5.99 23.83
CA LEU A 101 -13.25 5.87 24.80
C LEU A 101 -13.75 6.35 26.16
N GLU A 102 -13.84 5.43 27.12
CA GLU A 102 -14.21 5.72 28.51
C GLU A 102 -12.95 5.98 29.33
N ASN A 103 -13.01 6.96 30.23
CA ASN A 103 -11.91 7.29 31.16
C ASN A 103 -10.53 7.49 30.47
N LYS A 104 -10.54 7.85 29.18
CA LYS A 104 -9.35 8.03 28.32
C LYS A 104 -8.51 6.77 28.05
N SER A 105 -8.85 5.61 28.59
CA SER A 105 -8.09 4.37 28.36
C SER A 105 -8.94 3.16 27.99
N ARG A 106 -10.24 3.15 28.31
CA ARG A 106 -11.08 1.98 28.07
C ARG A 106 -11.83 2.10 26.75
N LEU A 107 -11.54 1.19 25.85
CA LEU A 107 -12.18 1.09 24.54
C LEU A 107 -13.47 0.26 24.67
N HIS A 108 -14.58 0.82 24.20
CA HIS A 108 -15.80 0.05 23.96
C HIS A 108 -16.32 0.32 22.56
N LEU A 109 -16.35 -0.70 21.71
CA LEU A 109 -16.89 -0.66 20.35
C LEU A 109 -18.01 -1.69 20.19
N THR A 110 -19.04 -1.35 19.45
CA THR A 110 -20.14 -2.24 19.07
C THR A 110 -20.09 -2.49 17.56
N GLU A 111 -20.17 -3.76 17.18
CA GLU A 111 -20.41 -4.25 15.83
C GLU A 111 -21.91 -4.36 15.59
N PHE A 112 -22.34 -3.96 14.39
CA PHE A 112 -23.73 -4.08 13.96
C PHE A 112 -23.84 -5.02 12.77
N ASP A 113 -24.93 -5.77 12.69
CA ASP A 113 -25.27 -6.52 11.49
C ASP A 113 -25.84 -5.59 10.38
N ALA A 114 -26.18 -6.18 9.23
CA ALA A 114 -26.76 -5.44 8.10
C ALA A 114 -28.13 -4.79 8.41
N GLY A 115 -28.83 -5.29 9.44
CA GLY A 115 -30.09 -4.72 9.93
C GLY A 115 -29.90 -3.62 10.98
N GLY A 116 -28.66 -3.29 11.33
CA GLY A 116 -28.34 -2.29 12.36
C GLY A 116 -28.48 -2.80 13.78
N MET A 117 -28.60 -4.11 14.00
CA MET A 117 -28.69 -4.69 15.34
C MET A 117 -27.30 -4.99 15.90
N PRO A 118 -27.02 -4.69 17.18
CA PRO A 118 -25.76 -5.06 17.82
C PRO A 118 -25.51 -6.57 17.74
N ARG A 119 -24.35 -6.95 17.21
CA ARG A 119 -23.96 -8.36 17.01
C ARG A 119 -22.78 -8.77 17.88
N ALA A 120 -21.83 -7.87 18.11
CA ALA A 120 -20.66 -8.15 18.92
C ALA A 120 -20.13 -6.87 19.59
N THR A 121 -19.28 -7.02 20.60
CA THR A 121 -18.53 -5.91 21.19
C THR A 121 -17.03 -6.17 21.15
N PHE A 122 -16.26 -5.10 21.03
CA PHE A 122 -14.85 -5.08 21.41
C PHE A 122 -14.72 -4.25 22.69
N ASP A 123 -14.29 -4.91 23.76
CA ASP A 123 -14.04 -4.30 25.06
C ASP A 123 -12.56 -4.43 25.37
N GLY A 124 -11.85 -3.32 25.50
CA GLY A 124 -10.41 -3.35 25.71
C GLY A 124 -9.88 -2.15 26.45
N GLU A 125 -8.56 -2.13 26.62
CA GLU A 125 -7.84 -1.05 27.27
C GLU A 125 -6.61 -0.70 26.45
N PHE A 126 -6.38 0.61 26.32
CA PHE A 126 -5.12 1.15 25.87
C PHE A 126 -4.13 1.05 27.03
N ALA A 127 -2.99 0.39 26.80
CA ALA A 127 -1.92 0.39 27.79
C ALA A 127 -1.48 1.85 28.08
N SER A 128 -1.43 2.23 29.35
CA SER A 128 -1.47 3.63 29.77
C SER A 128 -0.30 4.49 29.29
N ALA A 129 -0.62 5.67 28.74
CA ALA A 129 0.31 6.73 28.37
C ALA A 129 1.10 7.38 29.54
N GLY A 130 0.96 6.86 30.78
CA GLY A 130 1.74 7.28 31.95
C GLY A 130 3.20 6.83 31.93
N ASP A 131 3.50 5.73 31.23
CA ASP A 131 4.85 5.23 31.00
C ASP A 131 5.45 5.70 29.65
N VAL A 132 4.62 6.33 28.81
CA VAL A 132 4.94 6.63 27.41
C VAL A 132 5.63 8.00 27.23
N ASN A 133 5.58 8.91 28.22
CA ASN A 133 6.00 10.31 27.98
C ASN A 133 6.93 10.98 29.01
N ARG A 134 7.48 10.29 30.04
CA ARG A 134 8.31 11.02 31.04
C ARG A 134 9.57 10.36 31.60
N GLN A 135 9.88 9.09 31.30
CA GLN A 135 11.01 8.42 31.97
C GLN A 135 12.16 7.90 31.09
N ARG A 136 12.11 7.97 29.76
CA ARG A 136 13.19 7.36 28.95
C ARG A 136 13.85 8.19 27.88
N GLY A 137 13.34 9.36 27.50
CA GLY A 137 14.00 10.14 26.43
C GLY A 137 14.29 9.31 25.16
N GLU A 138 13.52 8.24 24.93
CA GLU A 138 13.72 7.26 23.85
C GLU A 138 12.34 6.85 23.35
N SER A 139 12.02 7.35 22.15
CA SER A 139 10.78 7.10 21.42
C SER A 139 10.89 5.77 20.68
N THR A 140 10.14 4.71 21.06
CA THR A 140 9.75 3.58 20.16
C THR A 140 9.04 2.40 20.88
N SER A 141 7.78 2.59 21.26
CA SER A 141 6.81 1.47 21.26
C SER A 141 5.44 2.04 20.94
N CYS A 142 4.91 1.75 19.75
CA CYS A 142 3.59 2.20 19.34
C CYS A 142 2.53 1.76 20.37
N GLU A 143 1.48 2.56 20.54
CA GLU A 143 0.35 2.27 21.44
C GLU A 143 -0.23 0.86 21.16
N VAL A 144 -0.61 0.14 22.22
CA VAL A 144 -1.22 -1.20 22.13
C VAL A 144 -2.61 -1.18 22.77
N ILE A 145 -3.56 -1.83 22.11
CA ILE A 145 -4.90 -2.12 22.61
C ILE A 145 -5.02 -3.62 22.81
N SER A 146 -5.40 -4.04 24.01
CA SER A 146 -5.72 -5.44 24.29
C SER A 146 -7.07 -5.55 24.96
N GLY A 147 -7.76 -6.68 24.74
CA GLY A 147 -9.11 -6.84 25.23
C GLY A 147 -9.78 -8.11 24.75
N GLN A 148 -11.11 -8.06 24.74
CA GLN A 148 -11.99 -9.17 24.41
C GLN A 148 -13.01 -8.74 23.36
N TRP A 149 -13.13 -9.54 22.31
CA TRP A 149 -14.27 -9.51 21.41
C TRP A 149 -15.33 -10.48 21.94
N LYS A 150 -16.60 -10.07 21.97
CA LYS A 150 -17.71 -10.90 22.45
C LYS A 150 -18.83 -10.98 21.42
N ASP A 151 -19.14 -12.19 20.95
CA ASP A 151 -20.35 -12.48 20.18
C ASP A 151 -21.57 -12.36 21.09
N LEU A 152 -22.49 -11.42 20.80
CA LEU A 152 -23.67 -11.18 21.63
C LEU A 152 -24.75 -12.25 21.46
N ARG A 153 -24.74 -13.00 20.35
CA ARG A 153 -25.70 -14.07 20.09
C ARG A 153 -25.31 -15.36 20.81
N THR A 154 -24.03 -15.70 20.83
CA THR A 154 -23.56 -16.95 21.45
C THR A 154 -22.89 -16.77 22.81
N GLY A 155 -22.58 -15.52 23.20
CA GLY A 155 -21.80 -15.22 24.39
C GLY A 155 -20.32 -15.63 24.29
N ARG A 156 -19.85 -16.02 23.10
CA ARG A 156 -18.46 -16.45 22.90
C ARG A 156 -17.54 -15.25 23.01
N THR A 157 -16.46 -15.40 23.77
CA THR A 157 -15.43 -14.37 23.92
C THR A 157 -14.12 -14.83 23.29
N VAL A 158 -13.40 -13.91 22.64
CA VAL A 158 -12.09 -14.15 22.01
C VAL A 158 -11.16 -12.98 22.32
N PRO A 159 -9.93 -13.22 22.82
CA PRO A 159 -9.00 -12.13 23.10
C PRO A 159 -8.55 -11.46 21.81
N PHE A 160 -8.26 -10.16 21.88
CA PHE A 160 -7.55 -9.46 20.82
C PHE A 160 -6.39 -8.67 21.39
N GLU A 161 -5.37 -8.51 20.56
CA GLU A 161 -4.22 -7.63 20.81
C GLU A 161 -3.85 -6.96 19.51
N LEU A 162 -3.79 -5.63 19.54
CA LEU A 162 -3.60 -4.79 18.37
C LEU A 162 -2.60 -3.68 18.69
N SER A 163 -1.55 -3.58 17.89
CA SER A 163 -0.58 -2.49 17.99
C SER A 163 -0.90 -1.42 16.97
N LEU A 164 -0.70 -0.16 17.34
CA LEU A 164 -0.82 0.96 16.43
C LEU A 164 0.20 0.76 15.31
N ALA A 165 -0.32 0.62 14.09
CA ALA A 165 0.46 0.33 12.90
C ALA A 165 0.72 1.61 12.11
N SER A 166 -0.25 2.52 12.05
CA SER A 166 -0.12 3.77 11.32
C SER A 166 -1.12 4.80 11.80
N VAL A 167 -0.82 6.07 11.56
CA VAL A 167 -1.84 7.11 11.60
C VAL A 167 -1.72 8.00 10.36
N GLN A 168 -2.85 8.25 9.75
CA GLN A 168 -2.94 8.97 8.48
C GLN A 168 -4.11 9.95 8.51
N SER A 169 -3.99 11.06 7.80
CA SER A 169 -5.14 11.90 7.48
C SER A 169 -6.00 11.20 6.43
N GLY A 170 -7.30 11.52 6.40
CA GLY A 170 -8.20 10.99 5.39
C GLY A 170 -9.60 10.72 5.93
N LYS A 171 -10.37 9.93 5.17
CA LYS A 171 -11.72 9.55 5.54
C LYS A 171 -11.81 8.05 5.75
N ILE A 172 -12.54 7.62 6.79
CA ILE A 172 -12.63 6.21 7.15
C ILE A 172 -13.36 5.37 6.09
N ASP A 173 -14.20 6.01 5.26
CA ASP A 173 -14.87 5.42 4.10
C ASP A 173 -14.03 5.46 2.82
N HIS A 174 -12.90 6.16 2.82
CA HIS A 174 -12.00 6.31 1.66
C HIS A 174 -10.53 6.47 2.09
N LEU A 175 -9.92 5.36 2.50
CA LEU A 175 -8.57 5.26 3.03
C LEU A 175 -7.49 5.45 1.97
N TYR A 176 -7.77 5.06 0.73
CA TYR A 176 -6.72 4.98 -0.30
C TYR A 176 -6.66 6.21 -1.22
N GLY A 177 -7.45 7.25 -0.95
CA GLY A 177 -7.52 8.45 -1.78
C GLY A 177 -6.17 9.15 -1.98
N VAL A 178 -5.28 9.11 -0.98
CA VAL A 178 -3.91 9.67 -1.08
C VAL A 178 -3.06 8.97 -2.15
N ALA A 179 -3.36 7.72 -2.47
CA ALA A 179 -2.71 6.95 -3.54
C ALA A 179 -3.36 7.17 -4.91
N GLY A 180 -4.33 8.09 -5.02
CA GLY A 180 -5.10 8.33 -6.25
C GLY A 180 -6.16 7.27 -6.55
N VAL A 181 -6.49 6.41 -5.58
CA VAL A 181 -7.59 5.44 -5.71
C VAL A 181 -8.91 6.20 -5.64
N ASN A 182 -9.86 5.89 -6.52
CA ASN A 182 -11.22 6.46 -6.47
C ASN A 182 -12.20 5.60 -5.66
N ASP A 183 -12.02 4.27 -5.71
CA ASP A 183 -12.83 3.28 -4.99
C ASP A 183 -11.88 2.30 -4.28
N ASP A 184 -11.86 2.37 -2.95
CA ASP A 184 -11.03 1.49 -2.11
C ASP A 184 -11.27 0.01 -2.40
N GLU A 185 -12.49 -0.35 -2.79
CA GLU A 185 -12.85 -1.75 -3.06
C GLU A 185 -12.12 -2.31 -4.29
N THR A 186 -11.72 -1.45 -5.23
CA THR A 186 -10.89 -1.86 -6.38
C THR A 186 -9.56 -2.45 -5.90
N VAL A 187 -8.89 -1.80 -4.95
CA VAL A 187 -7.62 -2.29 -4.41
C VAL A 187 -7.85 -3.43 -3.41
N ASN A 188 -8.91 -3.41 -2.59
CA ASN A 188 -9.22 -4.51 -1.67
C ASN A 188 -9.45 -5.84 -2.42
N ARG A 189 -10.23 -5.82 -3.50
CA ARG A 189 -10.46 -7.01 -4.35
C ARG A 189 -9.16 -7.48 -4.99
N ALA A 190 -8.36 -6.57 -5.53
CA ALA A 190 -7.10 -6.92 -6.17
C ALA A 190 -6.09 -7.51 -5.17
N ALA A 191 -5.97 -6.93 -3.98
CA ALA A 191 -5.12 -7.45 -2.91
C ALA A 191 -5.58 -8.83 -2.43
N THR A 192 -6.89 -9.03 -2.31
CA THR A 192 -7.49 -10.34 -1.95
C THR A 192 -7.18 -11.39 -3.02
N GLN A 193 -7.35 -11.06 -4.30
CA GLN A 193 -7.05 -11.95 -5.43
C GLN A 193 -5.56 -12.27 -5.55
N PHE A 194 -4.70 -11.27 -5.39
CA PHE A 194 -3.24 -11.45 -5.37
C PHE A 194 -2.83 -12.39 -4.24
N ARG A 195 -3.25 -12.09 -3.01
CA ARG A 195 -2.97 -12.91 -1.83
C ARG A 195 -3.42 -14.34 -2.04
N LYS A 196 -4.65 -14.56 -2.53
CA LYS A 196 -5.15 -15.90 -2.84
C LYS A 196 -4.33 -16.58 -3.92
N GLY A 197 -3.97 -15.88 -4.99
CA GLY A 197 -3.13 -16.40 -6.05
C GLY A 197 -1.76 -16.88 -5.56
N VAL A 198 -1.15 -16.14 -4.63
CA VAL A 198 0.11 -16.54 -3.98
C VAL A 198 -0.07 -17.79 -3.10
N LEU A 199 -1.12 -17.83 -2.28
CA LEU A 199 -1.39 -18.94 -1.37
C LEU A 199 -1.74 -20.25 -2.10
N ASP A 200 -2.40 -20.16 -3.24
CA ASP A 200 -2.81 -21.30 -4.05
C ASP A 200 -1.76 -21.68 -5.13
N ASP A 201 -0.56 -21.08 -5.11
CA ASP A 201 0.49 -21.17 -6.16
C ASP A 201 -0.02 -20.96 -7.60
N ARG A 202 -1.03 -20.08 -7.79
CA ARG A 202 -1.57 -19.71 -9.11
C ARG A 202 -0.72 -18.63 -9.76
N ARG A 203 0.41 -19.04 -10.32
CA ARG A 203 1.44 -18.15 -10.86
C ARG A 203 0.97 -17.28 -12.02
N ASP A 204 0.03 -17.79 -12.81
CA ASP A 204 -0.61 -17.06 -13.91
C ASP A 204 -1.44 -15.88 -13.37
N VAL A 205 -2.22 -16.09 -12.31
CA VAL A 205 -3.01 -15.04 -11.64
C VAL A 205 -2.08 -14.01 -11.02
N VAL A 206 -1.02 -14.46 -10.35
CA VAL A 206 -0.01 -13.56 -9.76
C VAL A 206 0.65 -12.72 -10.86
N ALA A 207 1.13 -13.33 -11.95
CA ALA A 207 1.72 -12.62 -13.08
C ALA A 207 0.74 -11.63 -13.74
N GLN A 208 -0.53 -12.00 -13.87
CA GLN A 208 -1.56 -11.15 -14.45
C GLN A 208 -1.92 -9.95 -13.58
N SER A 209 -1.71 -10.01 -12.26
CA SER A 209 -2.01 -8.89 -11.36
C SER A 209 -0.96 -7.77 -11.37
N ILE A 210 0.22 -8.04 -11.94
CA ILE A 210 1.39 -7.16 -11.86
C ILE A 210 1.38 -6.10 -12.95
N ARG A 211 1.66 -4.85 -12.57
CA ARG A 211 2.04 -3.79 -13.51
C ARG A 211 3.53 -3.90 -13.79
N TYR A 212 3.87 -4.25 -15.02
CA TYR A 212 5.25 -4.29 -15.47
C TYR A 212 5.73 -2.90 -15.97
N PRO A 213 7.01 -2.55 -15.80
CA PRO A 213 8.05 -3.31 -15.10
C PRO A 213 7.82 -3.38 -13.57
N LEU A 214 8.07 -4.55 -12.98
CA LEU A 214 7.91 -4.80 -11.55
C LEU A 214 9.23 -4.62 -10.81
N HIS A 215 9.20 -3.88 -9.71
CA HIS A 215 10.31 -3.76 -8.79
C HIS A 215 10.23 -4.86 -7.73
N VAL A 216 11.32 -5.61 -7.55
CA VAL A 216 11.40 -6.66 -6.52
C VAL A 216 12.63 -6.42 -5.67
N SER A 217 12.44 -6.13 -4.37
CA SER A 217 13.53 -6.09 -3.40
C SER A 217 13.80 -7.49 -2.88
N LEU A 218 15.00 -8.00 -3.14
CA LEU A 218 15.50 -9.30 -2.69
C LEU A 218 16.78 -9.07 -1.89
N ARG A 219 16.76 -9.37 -0.58
CA ARG A 219 17.97 -9.29 0.28
C ARG A 219 18.68 -7.94 0.18
N GLY A 220 17.91 -6.85 0.22
CA GLY A 220 18.43 -5.47 0.12
C GLY A 220 18.83 -5.01 -1.30
N LYS A 221 18.63 -5.84 -2.34
CA LYS A 221 18.87 -5.45 -3.73
C LYS A 221 17.56 -5.39 -4.50
N THR A 222 17.33 -4.29 -5.21
CA THR A 222 16.18 -4.16 -6.11
C THR A 222 16.52 -4.70 -7.49
N ILE A 223 15.76 -5.68 -7.96
CA ILE A 223 15.76 -6.13 -9.35
C ILE A 223 14.50 -5.64 -10.07
N VAL A 224 14.59 -5.48 -11.38
CA VAL A 224 13.46 -5.07 -12.22
C VAL A 224 13.09 -6.19 -13.17
N LEU A 225 11.85 -6.67 -13.07
CA LEU A 225 11.29 -7.70 -13.93
C LEU A 225 10.43 -7.02 -14.98
N ARG A 226 10.73 -7.21 -16.27
CA ARG A 226 10.11 -6.44 -17.36
C ARG A 226 8.81 -7.04 -17.89
N ASN A 227 8.54 -8.32 -17.61
CA ASN A 227 7.41 -9.05 -18.18
C ASN A 227 7.06 -10.31 -17.35
N PRO A 228 5.88 -10.92 -17.61
CA PRO A 228 5.47 -12.17 -16.95
C PRO A 228 6.51 -13.29 -16.99
N LYS A 229 7.17 -13.49 -18.14
CA LYS A 229 8.17 -14.54 -18.31
C LYS A 229 9.34 -14.37 -17.32
N SER A 230 9.80 -13.14 -17.10
CA SER A 230 10.87 -12.84 -16.14
C SER A 230 10.47 -13.06 -14.68
N LEU A 231 9.20 -12.85 -14.32
CA LEU A 231 8.66 -13.23 -13.01
C LEU A 231 8.62 -14.74 -12.84
N LEU A 232 8.00 -15.45 -13.79
CA LEU A 232 7.81 -16.90 -13.70
C LEU A 232 9.14 -17.65 -13.60
N ALA A 233 10.17 -17.18 -14.32
CA ALA A 233 11.53 -17.74 -14.24
C ALA A 233 12.18 -17.60 -12.85
N ARG A 234 11.74 -16.63 -12.03
CA ARG A 234 12.26 -16.35 -10.69
C ARG A 234 11.23 -16.58 -9.59
N TYR A 235 10.10 -17.21 -9.90
CA TYR A 235 8.95 -17.24 -9.01
C TYR A 235 9.30 -17.81 -7.63
N ASN A 236 9.97 -18.96 -7.60
CA ASN A 236 10.40 -19.61 -6.35
C ASN A 236 11.51 -18.84 -5.61
N GLU A 237 12.30 -18.02 -6.33
CA GLU A 237 13.30 -17.14 -5.72
C GLU A 237 12.64 -15.99 -4.94
N ILE A 238 11.49 -15.51 -5.43
CA ILE A 238 10.73 -14.38 -4.89
C ILE A 238 9.76 -14.87 -3.81
N PHE A 239 8.89 -15.82 -4.17
CA PHE A 239 7.85 -16.39 -3.32
C PHE A 239 8.36 -17.59 -2.53
N THR A 240 9.32 -17.33 -1.64
CA THR A 240 9.75 -18.33 -0.66
C THR A 240 8.66 -18.60 0.37
N ASP A 241 8.70 -19.74 1.06
CA ASP A 241 7.72 -20.08 2.10
C ASP A 241 7.56 -18.98 3.16
N GLY A 242 8.66 -18.32 3.53
CA GLY A 242 8.64 -17.20 4.45
C GLY A 242 7.83 -16.02 3.91
N TYR A 243 8.05 -15.64 2.66
CA TYR A 243 7.34 -14.53 2.03
C TYR A 243 5.86 -14.86 1.75
N VAL A 244 5.58 -16.11 1.35
CA VAL A 244 4.21 -16.62 1.23
C VAL A 244 3.49 -16.57 2.57
N ARG A 245 4.15 -16.93 3.68
CA ARG A 245 3.58 -16.77 5.03
C ARG A 245 3.31 -15.31 5.40
N THR A 246 4.23 -14.39 5.07
CA THR A 246 4.03 -12.95 5.29
C THR A 246 2.80 -12.43 4.53
N ILE A 247 2.67 -12.77 3.25
CA ILE A 247 1.50 -12.41 2.42
C ILE A 247 0.23 -13.09 2.97
N GLY A 248 0.34 -14.34 3.41
CA GLY A 248 -0.74 -15.11 4.00
C GLY A 248 -1.26 -14.51 5.31
N ALA A 249 -0.40 -13.96 6.15
CA ALA A 249 -0.79 -13.31 7.40
C ALA A 249 -1.37 -11.90 7.22
N ALA A 250 -1.24 -11.31 6.03
CA ALA A 250 -1.69 -9.95 5.78
C ALA A 250 -3.22 -9.86 5.59
N VAL A 251 -3.82 -8.80 6.14
CA VAL A 251 -5.22 -8.43 5.91
C VAL A 251 -5.33 -7.60 4.62
N PRO A 252 -6.05 -8.06 3.57
CA PRO A 252 -6.12 -7.40 2.26
C PRO A 252 -7.17 -6.28 2.20
N ARG A 253 -7.44 -5.66 3.34
CA ARG A 253 -8.42 -4.58 3.53
C ARG A 253 -7.89 -3.60 4.58
N LEU A 254 -8.43 -2.39 4.58
CA LEU A 254 -8.04 -1.33 5.52
C LEU A 254 -6.52 -1.09 5.52
N MET A 255 -5.90 -1.19 4.35
CA MET A 255 -4.45 -1.12 4.17
C MET A 255 -3.92 0.30 4.39
N PHE A 256 -2.62 0.40 4.66
CA PHE A 256 -1.96 1.70 4.66
C PHE A 256 -1.81 2.21 3.22
N ALA A 257 -1.99 3.52 3.02
CA ALA A 257 -1.82 4.16 1.73
C ALA A 257 -0.98 5.43 1.86
N ARG A 258 -0.20 5.71 0.82
CA ARG A 258 0.48 7.00 0.60
C ARG A 258 0.52 7.32 -0.90
N ASP A 259 1.11 8.45 -1.24
CA ASP A 259 1.35 8.92 -2.62
C ASP A 259 1.99 7.85 -3.54
N GLN A 260 2.77 6.93 -3.00
CA GLN A 260 3.40 5.84 -3.75
C GLN A 260 2.50 4.60 -4.01
N GLY A 261 1.35 4.50 -3.36
CA GLY A 261 0.44 3.36 -3.49
C GLY A 261 -0.13 2.87 -2.16
N VAL A 262 -0.80 1.71 -2.23
CA VAL A 262 -1.44 1.03 -1.11
C VAL A 262 -0.64 -0.23 -0.78
N MET A 263 -0.36 -0.50 0.50
CA MET A 263 0.51 -1.60 0.89
C MET A 263 -0.17 -2.71 1.68
N LEU A 264 0.19 -3.96 1.35
CA LEU A 264 -0.21 -5.18 2.04
C LEU A 264 0.99 -5.75 2.80
N GLY A 265 0.74 -6.23 4.03
CA GLY A 265 1.73 -6.96 4.84
C GLY A 265 2.95 -6.12 5.19
N ASP A 266 2.75 -4.94 5.77
CA ASP A 266 3.81 -4.03 6.22
C ASP A 266 4.82 -3.65 5.12
N GLY A 267 4.29 -3.42 3.91
CA GLY A 267 5.10 -3.04 2.76
C GLY A 267 5.62 -4.22 1.94
N ALA A 268 5.22 -5.45 2.27
CA ALA A 268 5.56 -6.64 1.50
C ALA A 268 5.10 -6.54 0.04
N VAL A 269 3.91 -6.00 -0.20
CA VAL A 269 3.36 -5.82 -1.56
C VAL A 269 2.80 -4.41 -1.68
N TRP A 270 3.08 -3.73 -2.79
CA TRP A 270 2.54 -2.41 -3.11
C TRP A 270 1.64 -2.48 -4.33
N PHE A 271 0.49 -1.81 -4.26
CA PHE A 271 -0.51 -1.69 -5.30
C PHE A 271 -0.62 -0.24 -5.76
N ASP A 272 -0.81 -0.03 -7.07
CA ASP A 272 -1.20 1.27 -7.61
C ASP A 272 -2.72 1.53 -7.48
N ALA A 273 -3.15 2.70 -7.95
CA ALA A 273 -4.55 3.14 -7.90
C ALA A 273 -5.53 2.20 -8.63
N ALA A 274 -5.05 1.41 -9.59
CA ALA A 274 -5.85 0.44 -10.33
C ALA A 274 -5.82 -0.96 -9.70
N GLY A 275 -5.21 -1.12 -8.52
CA GLY A 275 -5.04 -2.40 -7.85
C GLY A 275 -3.98 -3.29 -8.49
N ARG A 276 -3.08 -2.75 -9.32
CA ARG A 276 -2.00 -3.53 -9.92
C ARG A 276 -0.80 -3.58 -8.99
N VAL A 277 -0.16 -4.74 -8.87
CA VAL A 277 1.06 -4.87 -8.06
C VAL A 277 2.21 -4.13 -8.76
N ILE A 278 2.82 -3.18 -8.06
CA ILE A 278 3.93 -2.34 -8.56
C ILE A 278 5.26 -2.63 -7.86
N ALA A 279 5.24 -3.22 -6.67
CA ALA A 279 6.45 -3.68 -5.99
C ALA A 279 6.22 -4.89 -5.09
N LEU A 280 7.25 -5.73 -4.98
CA LEU A 280 7.35 -6.84 -4.04
C LEU A 280 8.61 -6.64 -3.19
N ASN A 281 8.44 -6.53 -1.87
CA ASN A 281 9.55 -6.35 -0.96
C ASN A 281 9.72 -7.57 -0.06
N ARG A 282 10.74 -8.37 -0.34
CA ARG A 282 11.16 -9.48 0.51
C ARG A 282 12.35 -9.06 1.35
N SER A 283 12.05 -8.64 2.58
CA SER A 283 13.03 -8.43 3.67
C SER A 283 13.72 -9.72 4.05
#